data_AF-A0A9C9N6M2-F1
#
_entry.id   AF-A0A9C9N6M2-F1
#
_cell.length_a   1.000
_cell.length_b   1.000
_cell.length_c   1.000
_cell.angle_alpha   90.00
_cell.angle_beta   90.00
_cell.angle_gamma   90.00
#
_symmetry.space_group_name_H-M   'P 1'
#
loop_
_entity.id
_entity.type
_entity.pdbx_description
1 polymer ?
#
loop_
_entity_poly.entity_id
_entity_poly.type
_entity_poly.pdbx_seq_one_letter_code
_entity_poly.pdbx_strand_id
1 'polypeptide(L)'
;MDNERIIRAVSAHADSLIGRPADPVHLTDEEYRHIAPLFQLTEQLHRTMTPSSPSASFVRNLGQELMEQAQRQMAWSQRMRRGMLIGAAALGSLLSVASVIGAIVFVVVRWRARDQTCALHATPG
;
A
#
# COMPACT_ATOMS: atom_id res chain seq x y z
N MET A 1 22.69 16.68 18.61
CA MET A 1 21.49 15.88 18.92
C MET A 1 20.50 16.05 17.79
N ASP A 2 19.95 14.95 17.28
CA ASP A 2 18.96 14.98 16.23
C ASP A 2 17.56 15.13 16.85
N ASN A 3 16.96 16.30 16.72
CA ASN A 3 15.67 16.62 17.33
C ASN A 3 14.55 15.68 16.86
N GLU A 4 14.64 15.16 15.64
CA GLU A 4 13.64 14.25 15.11
C GLU A 4 13.62 12.92 15.88
N ARG A 5 14.80 12.43 16.27
CA ARG A 5 14.94 11.20 17.06
C ARG A 5 14.36 11.34 18.46
N ILE A 6 14.57 12.50 19.09
CA ILE A 6 14.03 12.79 20.43
C ILE A 6 12.50 12.84 20.39
N ILE A 7 11.94 13.57 19.42
CA ILE A 7 10.48 13.67 19.25
C ILE A 7 9.90 12.28 19.02
N ARG A 8 10.55 11.46 18.19
CA ARG A 8 10.11 10.08 17.93
C ARG A 8 10.17 9.21 19.18
N ALA A 9 11.23 9.32 19.98
CA ALA A 9 11.36 8.58 21.24
C ALA A 9 10.28 8.98 22.27
N VAL A 10 10.03 10.28 22.43
CA VAL A 10 8.96 10.78 23.33
C VAL A 10 7.59 10.39 22.84
N SER A 11 7.33 10.46 21.54
CA SER A 11 6.05 10.04 20.95
C SER A 11 5.83 8.53 21.12
N ALA A 12 6.85 7.72 20.84
CA ALA A 12 6.80 6.27 21.04
C ALA A 12 6.56 5.89 22.52
N HIS A 13 7.18 6.62 23.45
CA HIS A 13 6.96 6.42 24.88
C HIS A 13 5.52 6.80 25.29
N ALA A 14 4.99 7.92 24.79
CA ALA A 14 3.61 8.33 25.05
C ALA A 14 2.58 7.35 24.45
N ASP A 15 2.82 6.83 23.25
CA ASP A 15 1.98 5.81 22.61
C ASP A 15 1.95 4.52 23.44
N SER A 16 3.12 4.10 23.96
CA SER A 16 3.23 2.95 24.86
C SER A 16 2.41 3.13 26.15
N LEU A 17 2.41 4.33 26.74
CA LEU A 17 1.60 4.65 27.93
C LEU A 17 0.08 4.54 27.68
N ILE A 18 -0.37 4.73 26.44
CA ILE A 18 -1.79 4.63 26.05
C ILE A 18 -2.13 3.20 25.55
N GLY A 19 -1.16 2.27 25.59
CA GLY A 19 -1.34 0.89 25.13
C GLY A 19 -1.29 0.71 23.61
N ARG A 20 -0.78 1.72 22.88
CA ARG A 20 -0.56 1.62 21.43
C ARG A 20 0.80 0.96 21.19
N PRO A 21 0.90 -0.01 20.25
CA PRO A 21 2.19 -0.57 19.88
C PRO A 21 3.04 0.53 19.22
N ALA A 22 4.19 0.80 19.82
CA ALA A 22 5.17 1.77 19.32
C ALA A 22 6.44 1.03 18.91
N ASP A 23 7.07 1.51 17.83
CA ASP A 23 8.35 0.96 17.40
C ASP A 23 9.45 1.30 18.42
N PRO A 24 10.31 0.33 18.78
CA PRO A 24 11.39 0.58 19.71
C PRO A 24 12.40 1.56 19.11
N VAL A 25 12.53 2.73 19.74
CA VAL A 25 13.55 3.72 19.35
C VAL A 25 14.84 3.41 20.10
N HIS A 26 15.89 3.06 19.36
CA HIS A 26 17.22 2.88 19.93
C HIS A 26 17.86 4.25 20.24
N LEU A 27 18.05 4.51 21.52
CA LEU A 27 18.72 5.70 22.04
C LEU A 27 20.06 5.31 22.64
N THR A 28 21.06 6.18 22.52
CA THR A 28 22.30 6.05 23.28
C THR A 28 22.09 6.44 24.75
N ASP A 29 22.96 5.97 25.65
CA ASP A 29 22.86 6.29 27.08
C ASP A 29 22.92 7.80 27.38
N GLU A 30 23.64 8.56 26.56
CA GLU A 30 23.70 10.03 26.71
C GLU A 30 22.39 10.69 26.28
N GLU A 31 21.81 10.27 25.15
CA GLU A 31 20.51 10.76 24.69
C GLU A 31 19.41 10.41 25.69
N TYR A 32 19.44 9.18 26.24
CA TYR A 32 18.52 8.75 27.27
C TYR A 32 18.56 9.65 28.51
N ARG A 33 19.77 10.00 28.99
CA ARG A 33 19.95 10.93 30.12
C ARG A 33 19.34 12.31 29.85
N HIS A 34 19.42 12.82 28.63
CA HIS A 34 18.88 14.13 28.28
C HIS A 34 17.35 14.14 28.19
N ILE A 35 16.72 13.03 27.78
CA ILE A 35 15.27 12.95 27.60
C ILE A 35 14.53 12.33 28.78
N ALA A 36 15.24 11.69 29.72
CA ALA A 36 14.64 11.07 30.91
C ALA A 36 13.70 12.00 31.70
N PRO A 37 13.98 13.31 31.87
CA PRO A 37 13.03 14.21 32.52
C PRO A 37 11.69 14.36 31.77
N LEU A 38 11.72 14.27 30.43
CA LEU A 38 10.50 14.34 29.60
C LEU A 38 9.65 13.09 29.78
N PHE A 39 10.28 11.90 29.85
CA PHE A 39 9.58 10.65 30.13
C PHE A 39 8.91 10.68 31.51
N GLN A 40 9.62 11.17 32.53
CA GLN A 40 9.07 11.34 33.87
C GLN A 40 7.86 12.30 33.88
N LEU A 41 7.95 13.41 33.14
CA LEU A 41 6.84 14.35 33.00
C LEU A 41 5.63 13.69 32.32
N THR A 42 5.85 12.94 31.24
CA THR A 42 4.76 12.24 30.54
C THR A 42 4.11 11.17 31.40
N GLU A 43 4.88 10.44 32.22
CA GLU A 43 4.33 9.48 33.18
C GLU A 43 3.52 10.17 34.27
N GLN A 44 4.03 11.27 34.83
CA GLN A 44 3.33 12.02 35.87
C GLN A 44 2.03 12.61 35.34
N LEU A 45 2.06 13.15 34.11
CA LEU A 45 0.87 13.65 33.43
C LEU A 45 -0.13 12.53 33.16
N HIS A 46 0.33 11.37 32.68
CA HIS A 46 -0.53 10.21 32.46
C HIS A 46 -1.19 9.71 33.76
N ARG A 47 -0.44 9.68 34.88
CA ARG A 47 -0.98 9.27 36.19
C ARG A 47 -1.98 10.28 36.77
N THR A 48 -1.81 11.56 36.47
CA THR A 48 -2.70 12.63 36.98
C THR A 48 -3.94 12.82 36.12
N MET A 49 -3.86 12.50 34.83
CA MET A 49 -5.01 12.52 33.94
C MET A 49 -5.91 11.32 34.22
N THR A 50 -7.13 11.59 34.66
CA THR A 50 -8.15 10.55 34.80
C THR A 50 -8.58 10.10 33.41
N PRO A 51 -8.60 8.79 33.10
CA PRO A 51 -9.09 8.31 31.81
C PRO A 51 -10.54 8.76 31.64
N SER A 52 -10.80 9.60 30.64
CA SER A 52 -12.18 10.00 30.33
C SER A 52 -12.88 8.83 29.66
N SER A 53 -13.72 8.11 30.40
CA SER A 53 -14.55 7.06 29.81
C SER A 53 -15.53 7.70 28.82
N PRO A 54 -15.58 7.25 27.55
CA PRO A 54 -16.54 7.78 26.59
C PRO A 54 -17.97 7.45 27.04
N SER A 55 -18.90 8.35 26.74
CA SER A 55 -20.31 8.11 27.07
C SER A 55 -20.85 6.87 26.34
N ALA A 56 -21.77 6.14 26.97
CA ALA A 56 -22.33 4.94 26.36
C ALA A 56 -23.05 5.21 25.02
N SER A 57 -23.61 6.42 24.84
CA SER A 57 -24.19 6.86 23.57
C SER A 57 -23.13 7.05 22.48
N PHE A 58 -21.97 7.61 22.82
CA PHE A 58 -20.87 7.78 21.87
C PHE A 58 -20.39 6.43 21.36
N VAL A 59 -20.16 5.47 22.26
CA VAL A 59 -19.70 4.12 21.88
C VAL A 59 -20.71 3.42 20.96
N ARG A 60 -22.00 3.52 21.27
CA ARG A 60 -23.07 2.93 20.42
C ARG A 60 -23.12 3.58 19.04
N ASN A 61 -23.11 4.90 18.97
CA ASN A 61 -23.20 5.64 17.72
C ASN A 61 -21.98 5.36 16.84
N LEU A 62 -20.78 5.37 17.43
CA LEU A 62 -19.54 5.06 16.71
C LEU A 62 -19.54 3.62 16.19
N GLY A 63 -20.03 2.66 16.99
CA GLY A 63 -20.17 1.27 16.56
C GLY A 63 -21.11 1.12 15.35
N GLN A 64 -22.25 1.82 15.36
CA GLN A 64 -23.17 1.84 14.23
C GLN A 64 -22.53 2.47 12.98
N GLU A 65 -21.89 3.62 13.14
CA GLU A 65 -21.26 4.34 12.02
C GLU A 65 -20.14 3.52 11.38
N LEU A 66 -19.27 2.92 12.18
CA LEU A 66 -18.19 2.04 11.69
C LEU A 66 -18.75 0.83 10.95
N MET A 67 -19.83 0.23 11.45
CA MET A 67 -20.45 -0.92 10.81
C MET A 67 -21.10 -0.55 9.47
N GLU A 68 -21.78 0.59 9.39
CA GLU A 68 -22.33 1.11 8.13
C GLU A 68 -21.22 1.44 7.12
N GLN A 69 -20.11 2.03 7.56
CA GLN A 69 -18.96 2.30 6.70
C GLN A 69 -18.33 1.01 6.17
N ALA A 70 -18.14 0.01 7.04
CA ALA A 70 -17.62 -1.30 6.63
C ALA A 70 -18.54 -1.98 5.61
N GLN A 71 -19.86 -1.96 5.82
CA GLN A 71 -20.84 -2.51 4.88
C GLN A 71 -20.79 -1.78 3.53
N ARG A 72 -20.72 -0.45 3.54
CA ARG A 72 -20.57 0.36 2.31
C ARG A 72 -19.29 0.00 1.56
N GLN A 73 -18.17 -0.15 2.26
CA GLN A 73 -16.88 -0.52 1.65
C GLN A 73 -16.93 -1.94 1.05
N MET A 74 -17.55 -2.89 1.75
CA MET A 74 -17.78 -4.24 1.23
C MET A 74 -18.65 -4.23 -0.04
N ALA A 75 -19.76 -3.49 -0.03
CA ALA A 75 -20.62 -3.36 -1.20
C ALA A 75 -19.88 -2.74 -2.41
N TRP A 76 -19.05 -1.72 -2.17
CA TRP A 76 -18.27 -1.06 -3.22
C TRP A 76 -17.18 -1.98 -3.78
N SER A 77 -16.44 -2.68 -2.92
CA SER A 77 -15.42 -3.65 -3.34
C SER A 77 -16.00 -4.82 -4.13
N GLN A 78 -17.19 -5.31 -3.78
CA GLN A 78 -17.89 -6.33 -4.54
C GLN A 78 -18.29 -5.84 -5.93
N ARG A 79 -18.77 -4.60 -6.05
CA ARG A 79 -19.10 -3.98 -7.35
C ARG A 79 -17.84 -3.81 -8.21
N MET A 80 -16.74 -3.35 -7.63
CA MET A 80 -15.46 -3.25 -8.34
C MET A 80 -14.94 -4.60 -8.81
N ARG A 81 -14.98 -5.65 -7.97
CA ARG A 81 -14.57 -7.00 -8.37
C ARG A 81 -15.36 -7.50 -9.58
N ARG A 82 -16.66 -7.25 -9.63
CA ARG A 82 -17.49 -7.60 -10.80
C ARG A 82 -17.09 -6.82 -12.05
N GLY A 83 -16.90 -5.50 -11.93
CA GLY A 83 -16.42 -4.68 -13.06
C GLY A 83 -15.05 -5.11 -13.57
N MET A 84 -14.14 -5.47 -12.66
CA MET A 84 -12.79 -5.90 -12.99
C MET A 84 -12.77 -7.29 -13.65
N LEU A 85 -13.60 -8.24 -13.19
CA LEU A 85 -13.74 -9.55 -13.84
C LEU A 85 -14.30 -9.42 -15.27
N ILE A 86 -15.28 -8.54 -15.48
CA ILE A 86 -15.83 -8.25 -16.81
C ILE A 86 -14.76 -7.60 -17.71
N GLY A 87 -14.00 -6.63 -17.18
CA GLY A 87 -12.92 -5.99 -17.91
C GLY A 87 -11.75 -6.93 -18.25
N ALA A 88 -11.40 -7.84 -17.34
CA ALA A 88 -10.33 -8.82 -17.55
C ALA A 88 -10.67 -9.82 -18.67
N ALA A 89 -11.93 -10.27 -18.75
CA ALA A 89 -12.38 -11.14 -19.83
C ALA A 89 -12.29 -10.46 -21.22
N ALA A 90 -12.62 -9.16 -21.29
CA ALA A 90 -12.54 -8.40 -22.53
C ALA A 90 -11.08 -8.14 -22.99
N LEU A 91 -10.18 -7.81 -22.06
CA LEU A 91 -8.76 -7.58 -22.37
C LEU A 91 -8.03 -8.87 -22.81
N GLY A 92 -8.35 -10.02 -22.20
CA GLY A 92 -7.78 -11.32 -22.60
C GLY A 92 -8.16 -11.73 -24.03
N SER A 93 -9.38 -11.41 -24.47
CA SER A 93 -9.85 -11.71 -25.83
C SER A 93 -9.15 -10.85 -26.90
N LEU A 94 -8.96 -9.55 -26.62
CA LEU A 94 -8.29 -8.63 -27.55
C LEU A 94 -6.80 -8.96 -27.75
N LEU A 95 -6.10 -9.36 -26.69
CA LEU A 95 -4.70 -9.80 -26.76
C LEU A 95 -4.54 -11.08 -27.60
N SER A 96 -5.50 -12.01 -27.52
CA SER A 96 -5.45 -13.26 -28.30
C SER A 96 -5.62 -12.99 -29.80
N VAL A 97 -6.57 -12.13 -30.19
CA VAL A 97 -6.79 -11.78 -31.61
C VAL A 97 -5.59 -11.00 -32.18
N ALA A 98 -5.07 -10.02 -31.43
CA ALA A 98 -3.90 -9.25 -31.86
C ALA A 98 -2.64 -10.11 -32.00
N SER A 99 -2.46 -11.10 -31.13
CA SER A 99 -1.34 -12.05 -31.18
C SER A 99 -1.41 -12.95 -32.43
N VAL A 100 -2.59 -13.46 -32.78
CA VAL A 100 -2.78 -14.29 -33.99
C VAL A 100 -2.49 -13.48 -35.25
N ILE A 101 -3.04 -12.26 -35.35
CA ILE A 101 -2.80 -11.39 -36.50
C ILE A 101 -1.32 -11.02 -36.62
N GLY A 102 -0.68 -10.67 -35.49
CA GLY A 102 0.75 -10.36 -35.44
C GLY A 102 1.63 -11.55 -35.85
N ALA A 103 1.31 -12.76 -35.42
CA ALA A 103 2.02 -13.98 -35.78
C ALA A 103 1.93 -14.28 -37.29
N ILE A 104 0.75 -14.12 -37.88
CA ILE A 104 0.54 -14.33 -39.33
C ILE A 104 1.37 -13.32 -40.13
N VAL A 105 1.29 -12.03 -39.79
CA VAL A 105 2.05 -10.97 -40.47
C VAL A 105 3.55 -11.23 -40.34
N PHE A 106 4.02 -11.60 -39.14
CA PHE A 106 5.42 -11.92 -38.90
C PHE A 106 5.93 -13.07 -39.78
N VAL A 107 5.16 -14.16 -39.89
CA VAL A 107 5.51 -15.31 -40.74
C VAL A 107 5.56 -14.89 -42.21
N VAL A 108 4.57 -14.15 -42.70
CA VAL A 108 4.53 -13.71 -44.11
C VAL A 108 5.72 -12.81 -44.45
N VAL A 109 6.05 -11.84 -43.57
CA VAL A 109 7.23 -10.97 -43.75
C VAL A 109 8.52 -11.78 -43.72
N ARG A 110 8.63 -12.73 -42.78
CA ARG A 110 9.81 -13.60 -42.61
C ARG A 110 10.07 -14.47 -43.83
N TRP A 111 9.02 -14.95 -44.50
CA TRP A 111 9.12 -15.77 -45.71
C TRP A 111 9.53 -14.92 -46.92
N ARG A 112 8.89 -13.76 -47.11
CA ARG A 112 9.28 -12.84 -48.19
C ARG A 112 10.71 -12.33 -48.07
N ALA A 113 11.19 -12.07 -46.86
CA ALA A 113 12.58 -11.69 -46.63
C ALA A 113 13.58 -12.80 -46.99
N ARG A 114 13.20 -14.07 -46.83
CA ARG A 114 14.02 -15.22 -47.23
C ARG A 114 14.06 -15.41 -48.74
N ASP A 115 12.92 -15.22 -49.42
CA ASP A 115 12.87 -15.29 -50.88
C ASP A 115 13.74 -14.21 -51.55
N GLN A 116 13.80 -13.00 -50.95
CA GLN A 116 14.64 -11.90 -51.43
C GLN A 116 16.15 -12.15 -51.25
N THR A 117 16.56 -12.90 -50.22
CA THR A 117 17.98 -13.25 -50.05
C THR A 117 18.49 -14.26 -51.10
N CYS A 118 17.62 -15.06 -51.70
CA CYS A 118 17.99 -15.94 -52.81
C CYS A 118 18.04 -15.21 -54.17
N ALA A 119 17.31 -14.10 -54.32
CA ALA A 119 17.31 -13.31 -55.55
C ALA A 119 18.56 -12.41 -55.72
N LEU A 120 19.27 -12.08 -54.63
CA LEU A 120 20.45 -11.20 -54.66
C LEU A 120 21.79 -11.92 -54.94
N HIS A 121 21.81 -13.26 -54.95
CA HIS A 121 22.99 -14.06 -55.29
C HIS A 121 22.99 -14.61 -56.73
N ALA A 122 22.01 -14.24 -57.55
CA ALA A 122 21.91 -14.64 -58.95
C ALA A 122 22.17 -13.48 -59.92
N THR A 123 23.37 -12.87 -59.83
CA THR A 123 23.93 -12.09 -60.94
C THR A 123 25.47 -12.21 -60.94
N PRO A 124 26.03 -13.12 -61.75
CA PRO A 124 27.30 -12.92 -62.42
C PRO A 124 27.02 -12.59 -63.89
N GLY A 125 27.51 -11.43 -64.34
CA GLY A 125 27.41 -10.95 -65.71
C GLY A 125 27.92 -9.54 -65.81
#